data_AF-A0A3D2R6B7-F1
#
_entry.id   AF-A0A3D2R6B7-F1
#
_cell.length_a   1.000
_cell.length_b   1.000
_cell.length_c   1.000
_cell.angle_alpha   90.00
_cell.angle_beta   90.00
_cell.angle_gamma   90.00
#
_symmetry.space_group_name_H-M   'P 1'
#
loop_
_entity.id
_entity.type
_entity.pdbx_description
1 polymer ?
#
loop_
_entity_poly.entity_id
_entity_poly.type
_entity_poly.pdbx_seq_one_letter_code
_entity_poly.pdbx_strand_id
1 'polypeptide(L)'
;TWNLVFIFGVLIGGYLANNFLTADDSIALASATVDKLNAIGISSENQSYVPREIFDLTNNDHLILSIFLLSIGGFLVGFGTRYAGGCTSGHAITGLSQLQVGSLIAVFGFFIGGLVVTHFIYPFIF
;
A
#
# COMPACT_ATOMS: atom_id res chain seq x y z
N THR A 1 -26.55 14.37 2.62
CA THR A 1 -25.99 15.02 3.82
C THR A 1 -24.90 14.18 4.47
N TRP A 2 -25.10 12.87 4.68
CA TRP A 2 -24.06 11.98 5.25
C TRP A 2 -22.72 12.06 4.49
N ASN A 3 -22.68 11.94 3.16
CA ASN A 3 -21.41 12.03 2.41
C ASN A 3 -20.55 13.29 2.73
N LEU A 4 -21.17 14.44 3.00
CA LEU A 4 -20.43 15.66 3.37
C LEU A 4 -19.84 15.58 4.78
N VAL A 5 -20.60 15.03 5.73
CA VAL A 5 -20.12 14.80 7.10
C VAL A 5 -18.99 13.77 7.10
N PHE A 6 -19.06 12.74 6.25
CA PHE A 6 -17.98 11.76 6.07
C PHE A 6 -16.70 12.42 5.57
N ILE A 7 -16.80 13.17 4.47
CA ILE A 7 -15.66 13.87 3.88
C ILE A 7 -15.02 14.82 4.90
N PHE A 8 -15.84 15.61 5.60
CA PHE A 8 -15.35 16.54 6.60
C PHE A 8 -14.63 15.83 7.76
N GLY A 9 -15.19 14.70 8.24
CA GLY A 9 -14.55 13.86 9.25
C GLY A 9 -13.20 13.28 8.78
N VAL A 10 -13.12 12.82 7.53
CA VAL A 10 -11.86 12.33 6.93
C VAL A 10 -10.82 13.44 6.82
N LEU A 11 -11.22 14.66 6.43
CA LEU A 11 -10.30 15.81 6.35
C LEU A 11 -9.75 16.21 7.72
N ILE A 12 -10.62 16.32 8.74
CA ILE A 12 -10.20 16.63 10.11
C ILE A 12 -9.32 15.52 10.67
N GLY A 13 -9.74 14.26 10.49
CA GLY A 13 -8.97 13.09 10.95
C GLY A 13 -7.59 13.04 10.31
N GLY A 14 -7.49 13.29 9.00
CA GLY A 14 -6.22 13.38 8.29
C GLY A 14 -5.34 14.52 8.78
N TYR A 15 -5.91 15.72 9.01
CA TYR A 15 -5.17 16.87 9.56
C TYR A 15 -4.64 16.59 10.97
N LEU A 16 -5.48 16.04 11.85
CA LEU A 16 -5.09 15.70 13.22
C LEU A 16 -4.02 14.60 13.22
N ALA A 17 -4.18 13.58 12.39
CA ALA A 17 -3.19 12.52 12.25
C ALA A 17 -1.84 13.07 11.82
N ASN A 18 -1.82 13.88 10.76
CA ASN A 18 -0.59 14.42 10.21
C ASN A 18 0.15 15.37 11.16
N ASN A 19 -0.55 16.16 11.99
CA ASN A 19 0.08 17.16 12.85
C ASN A 19 0.37 16.66 14.27
N PHE A 20 -0.40 15.69 14.77
CA PHE A 20 -0.34 15.27 16.19
C PHE A 20 -0.01 13.79 16.40
N LEU A 21 -0.31 12.91 15.44
CA LEU A 21 -0.11 11.45 15.59
C LEU A 21 1.12 10.94 14.84
N THR A 22 1.53 11.61 13.76
CA THR A 22 2.79 11.33 13.06
C THR A 22 3.95 11.91 13.85
N ALA A 23 4.60 11.09 14.67
CA ALA A 23 5.70 11.51 15.55
C ALA A 23 7.04 11.71 14.82
N ASP A 24 7.25 10.98 13.72
CA ASP A 24 8.49 10.99 12.93
C ASP A 24 8.17 10.54 11.49
N ASP A 25 8.96 11.02 10.52
CA ASP A 25 8.82 10.63 9.10
C ASP A 25 9.55 9.32 8.77
N SER A 26 10.31 8.81 9.74
CA SER A 26 11.07 7.58 9.63
C SER A 26 10.28 6.37 10.18
N ILE A 27 10.26 5.29 9.40
CA ILE A 27 9.70 4.01 9.82
C ILE A 27 10.80 3.22 10.51
N ALA A 28 10.58 2.77 11.75
CA ALA A 28 11.50 1.88 12.45
C ALA A 28 11.49 0.48 11.79
N LEU A 29 12.37 0.28 10.81
CA LEU A 29 12.55 -1.01 10.12
C LEU A 29 13.51 -1.92 10.88
N ALA A 30 13.24 -3.23 10.87
CA ALA A 30 14.17 -4.22 11.39
C ALA A 30 15.44 -4.26 10.54
N SER A 31 16.61 -4.47 11.15
CA SER A 31 17.90 -4.53 10.43
C SER A 31 17.88 -5.55 9.29
N ALA A 32 17.27 -6.72 9.51
CA ALA A 32 17.12 -7.75 8.47
C ALA A 32 16.24 -7.32 7.28
N THR A 33 15.33 -6.37 7.47
CA THR A 33 14.50 -5.80 6.40
C THR A 33 15.31 -4.77 5.62
N VAL A 34 16.04 -3.89 6.32
CA VAL A 34 16.99 -2.92 5.75
C VAL A 34 18.03 -3.63 4.87
N ASP A 35 18.64 -4.72 5.35
CA ASP A 35 19.62 -5.47 4.54
C ASP A 35 19.02 -6.02 3.24
N LYS A 36 17.73 -6.42 3.27
CA LYS A 36 17.03 -6.95 2.10
C LYS A 36 16.60 -5.86 1.13
N LEU A 37 16.18 -4.68 1.60
CA LEU A 37 15.82 -3.56 0.75
C LEU A 37 17.04 -3.00 0.01
N ASN A 38 18.18 -2.85 0.69
CA ASN A 38 19.46 -2.52 0.06
C ASN A 38 19.88 -3.54 -1.01
N ALA A 39 19.66 -4.84 -0.77
CA ALA A 39 20.02 -5.89 -1.73
C ALA A 39 19.21 -5.81 -3.04
N ILE A 40 18.00 -5.26 -3.00
CA ILE A 40 17.14 -4.99 -4.17
C ILE A 40 17.23 -3.53 -4.63
N GLY A 41 18.25 -2.76 -4.22
CA GLY A 41 18.47 -1.40 -4.72
C GLY A 41 17.54 -0.31 -4.18
N ILE A 42 16.73 -0.58 -3.15
CA ILE A 42 15.88 0.45 -2.50
C ILE A 42 16.68 1.08 -1.35
N SER A 43 17.21 2.28 -1.56
CA SER A 43 18.12 2.96 -0.62
C SER A 43 17.45 4.06 0.21
N SER A 44 16.14 4.32 0.00
CA SER A 44 15.34 5.31 0.75
C SER A 44 14.94 4.87 2.17
N GLU A 45 15.81 4.11 2.83
CA GLU A 45 15.58 3.48 4.11
C GLU A 45 15.68 4.55 5.22
N ASN A 46 14.55 4.88 5.87
CA ASN A 46 14.41 5.84 6.99
C ASN A 46 14.17 7.32 6.68
N GLN A 47 14.06 7.75 5.42
CA GLN A 47 13.81 9.17 5.12
C GLN A 47 12.39 9.47 4.62
N SER A 48 11.59 8.44 4.37
CA SER A 48 10.27 8.57 3.76
C SER A 48 9.43 7.34 4.05
N TYR A 49 8.13 7.54 4.24
CA TYR A 49 7.15 6.46 4.40
C TYR A 49 7.04 5.55 3.17
N VAL A 50 7.41 6.07 2.00
CA VAL A 50 7.35 5.36 0.72
C VAL A 50 8.68 5.45 -0.02
N PRO A 51 9.06 4.40 -0.78
CA PRO A 51 10.31 4.36 -1.55
C PRO A 51 10.28 5.42 -2.65
N ARG A 52 11.21 6.38 -2.60
CA ARG A 52 11.22 7.50 -3.57
C ARG A 52 11.55 7.02 -4.98
N GLU A 53 12.23 5.89 -5.10
CA GLU A 53 12.57 5.23 -6.36
C GLU A 53 11.33 4.86 -7.19
N ILE A 54 10.19 4.61 -6.52
CA ILE A 54 8.91 4.25 -7.17
C ILE A 54 8.00 5.47 -7.27
N PHE A 55 7.98 6.34 -6.27
CA PHE A 55 6.98 7.40 -6.15
C PHE A 55 7.45 8.79 -6.60
N ASP A 56 8.75 8.98 -6.86
CA ASP A 56 9.27 10.25 -7.36
C ASP A 56 9.05 10.37 -8.87
N LEU A 57 8.09 11.20 -9.25
CA LEU A 57 7.75 11.51 -10.64
C LEU A 57 8.59 12.67 -11.21
N THR A 58 9.52 13.22 -10.44
CA THR A 58 10.32 14.39 -10.82
C THR A 58 11.62 14.00 -11.51
N ASN A 59 12.17 12.82 -11.20
CA ASN A 59 13.43 12.33 -11.72
C ASN A 59 13.22 11.41 -12.94
N ASN A 60 13.94 11.67 -14.03
CA ASN A 60 13.73 11.00 -15.31
C ASN A 60 14.14 9.52 -15.32
N ASP A 61 15.03 9.11 -14.41
CA ASP A 61 15.69 7.80 -14.47
C ASP A 61 14.73 6.62 -14.22
N HIS A 62 13.68 6.82 -13.42
CA HIS A 62 12.68 5.79 -13.11
C HIS A 62 11.24 6.17 -13.53
N LEU A 63 11.04 7.34 -14.14
CA LEU A 63 9.71 7.88 -14.45
C LEU A 63 8.82 6.92 -15.24
N ILE A 64 9.36 6.27 -16.28
CA ILE A 64 8.61 5.34 -17.12
C ILE A 64 8.19 4.09 -16.31
N LEU A 65 9.11 3.56 -15.52
CA LEU A 65 8.86 2.41 -14.65
C LEU A 65 7.79 2.76 -13.61
N SER A 66 7.93 3.89 -12.92
CA SER A 66 7.01 4.37 -11.89
C SER A 66 5.60 4.56 -12.42
N ILE A 67 5.45 5.25 -13.55
CA ILE A 67 4.13 5.44 -14.19
C ILE A 67 3.54 4.08 -14.59
N PHE A 68 4.34 3.20 -15.18
CA PHE A 68 3.88 1.88 -15.58
C PHE A 68 3.42 1.05 -14.38
N LEU A 69 4.23 0.97 -13.33
CA LEU A 69 3.93 0.21 -12.10
C LEU A 69 2.71 0.76 -11.37
N LEU A 70 2.62 2.08 -11.20
CA LEU A 70 1.52 2.72 -10.49
C LEU A 70 0.21 2.61 -11.28
N SER A 71 0.26 2.78 -12.60
CA SER A 71 -0.93 2.72 -13.44
C SER A 71 -1.46 1.29 -13.56
N ILE A 72 -0.59 0.31 -13.82
CA ILE A 72 -0.97 -1.10 -13.86
C ILE A 72 -1.38 -1.60 -12.48
N GLY A 73 -0.60 -1.29 -11.44
CA GLY A 73 -0.93 -1.66 -10.05
C GLY A 73 -2.28 -1.10 -9.63
N GLY A 74 -2.54 0.18 -9.90
CA GLY A 74 -3.83 0.83 -9.62
C GLY A 74 -4.99 0.18 -10.40
N PHE A 75 -4.78 -0.13 -11.68
CA PHE A 75 -5.76 -0.84 -12.48
C PHE A 75 -6.07 -2.24 -11.92
N LEU A 76 -5.05 -3.03 -11.58
CA LEU A 76 -5.24 -4.37 -11.00
C LEU A 76 -5.96 -4.32 -9.66
N VAL A 77 -5.65 -3.34 -8.80
CA VAL A 77 -6.35 -3.14 -7.52
C VAL A 77 -7.81 -2.77 -7.77
N GLY A 78 -8.09 -1.83 -8.68
CA GLY A 78 -9.44 -1.44 -9.04
C GLY A 78 -10.25 -2.62 -9.60
N PHE A 79 -9.67 -3.37 -10.54
CA PHE A 79 -10.28 -4.56 -11.10
C PHE A 79 -10.51 -5.65 -10.03
N GLY A 80 -9.50 -5.96 -9.23
CA GLY A 80 -9.54 -7.00 -8.21
C GLY A 80 -10.56 -6.73 -7.11
N THR A 81 -10.66 -5.49 -6.64
CA THR A 81 -11.67 -5.08 -5.64
C THR A 81 -13.09 -5.23 -6.19
N ARG A 82 -13.32 -4.91 -7.47
CA ARG A 82 -14.63 -5.14 -8.10
C ARG A 82 -14.93 -6.63 -8.27
N TYR A 83 -13.93 -7.42 -8.68
CA TYR A 83 -14.06 -8.87 -8.84
C TYR A 83 -14.33 -9.60 -7.52
N ALA A 84 -13.67 -9.18 -6.43
CA ALA A 84 -13.89 -9.72 -5.08
C ALA A 84 -15.25 -9.31 -4.47
N GLY A 85 -15.94 -8.34 -5.06
CA GLY A 85 -17.20 -7.82 -4.54
C GLY A 85 -17.02 -6.89 -3.33
N GLY A 86 -15.82 -6.35 -3.12
CA GLY A 86 -15.49 -5.50 -1.97
C GLY A 86 -14.03 -5.05 -1.94
N CYS A 87 -13.72 -4.10 -1.07
CA CYS A 87 -12.35 -3.67 -0.82
C CYS A 87 -11.66 -4.55 0.24
N THR A 88 -10.33 -4.46 0.30
CA THR A 88 -9.50 -5.20 1.27
C THR A 88 -9.94 -4.94 2.71
N SER A 89 -10.15 -3.67 3.09
CA SER A 89 -10.61 -3.29 4.43
C SER A 89 -12.02 -3.78 4.75
N GLY A 90 -12.93 -3.80 3.76
CA GLY A 90 -14.28 -4.33 3.93
C GLY A 90 -14.29 -5.84 4.20
N HIS A 91 -13.53 -6.62 3.44
CA HIS A 91 -13.40 -8.05 3.70
C HIS A 91 -12.67 -8.35 5.01
N ALA A 92 -11.59 -7.63 5.32
CA ALA A 92 -10.77 -7.89 6.51
C ALA A 92 -11.40 -7.41 7.82
N ILE A 93 -12.00 -6.21 7.86
CA ILE A 93 -12.57 -5.64 9.09
C ILE A 93 -13.98 -6.18 9.29
N THR A 94 -14.91 -5.84 8.40
CA THR A 94 -16.32 -6.20 8.57
C THR A 94 -16.62 -7.65 8.20
N GLY A 95 -16.04 -8.15 7.09
CA GLY A 95 -16.33 -9.49 6.57
C GLY A 95 -15.83 -10.61 7.48
N LEU A 96 -14.59 -10.51 7.99
CA LEU A 96 -14.06 -11.46 8.96
C LEU A 96 -14.77 -11.36 10.31
N SER A 97 -15.13 -10.14 10.77
CA SER A 97 -15.90 -9.97 12.00
C SER A 97 -17.28 -10.63 11.94
N GLN A 98 -17.87 -10.77 10.75
CA GLN A 98 -19.13 -11.47 10.51
C GLN A 98 -18.94 -12.96 10.19
N LEU A 99 -17.71 -13.49 10.30
CA LEU A 99 -17.37 -14.89 10.01
C LEU A 99 -17.75 -15.34 8.59
N GLN A 100 -17.73 -14.41 7.63
CA GLN A 100 -18.09 -14.72 6.26
C GLN A 100 -16.96 -15.49 5.55
N VAL A 101 -17.22 -16.75 5.18
CA VAL A 101 -16.24 -17.63 4.50
C VAL A 101 -15.72 -17.00 3.21
N GLY A 102 -16.58 -16.32 2.45
CA GLY A 102 -16.16 -15.60 1.23
C GLY A 102 -15.12 -14.50 1.51
N SER A 103 -15.28 -13.75 2.60
CA SER A 103 -14.32 -12.73 3.02
C SER A 103 -13.01 -13.33 3.50
N LEU A 104 -13.04 -14.50 4.14
CA LEU A 104 -11.83 -15.23 4.51
C LEU A 104 -11.01 -15.64 3.29
N ILE A 105 -11.67 -16.21 2.26
CA ILE A 105 -11.01 -16.60 1.00
C ILE A 105 -10.42 -15.36 0.31
N ALA A 106 -11.16 -14.26 0.24
CA ALA A 106 -10.68 -13.02 -0.35
C ALA A 106 -9.42 -12.49 0.35
N VAL A 107 -9.41 -12.48 1.69
CA VAL A 107 -8.25 -12.04 2.49
C VAL A 107 -7.03 -12.93 2.24
N PHE A 108 -7.20 -14.25 2.17
CA PHE A 108 -6.09 -15.15 1.79
C PHE A 108 -5.56 -14.84 0.39
N GLY A 109 -6.45 -14.58 -0.58
CA GLY A 109 -6.06 -14.19 -1.93
C GLY A 109 -5.24 -12.90 -1.95
N PHE A 110 -5.68 -11.86 -1.22
CA PHE A 110 -4.94 -10.60 -1.10
C PHE A 110 -3.57 -10.80 -0.47
N PHE A 111 -3.47 -11.62 0.57
CA PHE A 111 -2.21 -11.89 1.26
C PHE A 111 -1.23 -12.67 0.38
N ILE A 112 -1.70 -13.72 -0.31
CA ILE A 112 -0.89 -14.49 -1.26
C ILE A 112 -0.41 -13.58 -2.39
N GLY A 113 -1.29 -12.74 -2.96
CA GLY A 113 -0.91 -11.77 -3.98
C GLY A 113 0.20 -10.83 -3.52
N GLY A 114 0.09 -10.27 -2.30
CA GLY A 114 1.12 -9.42 -1.72
C GLY A 114 2.46 -10.14 -1.53
N LEU A 115 2.44 -11.39 -1.04
CA LEU A 115 3.66 -12.19 -0.90
C LEU A 115 4.31 -12.51 -2.25
N VAL A 116 3.51 -12.86 -3.25
CA VAL A 116 3.99 -13.13 -4.62
C VAL A 116 4.67 -11.88 -5.19
N VAL A 117 4.04 -10.71 -5.09
CA VAL A 117 4.65 -9.46 -5.55
C VAL A 117 5.96 -9.18 -4.82
N THR A 118 5.96 -9.30 -3.49
CA THR A 118 7.13 -8.96 -2.65
C THR A 118 8.32 -9.90 -2.88
N HIS A 119 8.10 -11.21 -2.98
CA HIS A 119 9.18 -12.19 -3.06
C HIS A 119 9.57 -12.57 -4.50
N PHE A 120 8.64 -12.49 -5.45
CA PHE A 120 8.92 -12.85 -6.83
C PHE A 120 9.05 -11.63 -7.72
N ILE A 121 8.14 -10.65 -7.65
CA ILE A 121 8.14 -9.57 -8.64
C ILE A 121 9.18 -8.49 -8.32
N TYR A 122 9.23 -7.99 -7.09
CA TYR A 122 10.14 -6.91 -6.71
C TYR A 122 11.63 -7.21 -6.94
N PRO A 123 12.17 -8.41 -6.61
CA PRO A 123 13.58 -8.72 -6.87
C PRO A 123 13.97 -8.81 -8.35
N PHE A 124 13.00 -8.84 -9.29
CA PHE A 124 13.28 -8.78 -10.73
C PHE A 124 13.15 -7.37 -11.30
N ILE A 125 12.48 -6.46 -10.59
CA ILE A 125 12.22 -5.09 -11.05
C ILE A 125 13.27 -4.12 -10.50
N PHE A 126 13.71 -4.35 -9.25
CA PHE A 126 14.73 -3.59 -8.55
C PHE A 126 15.91 -4.51 -8.22
#